data_AF-A0AAW2N7E0-F1
#
_entry.id   AF-A0AAW2N7E0-F1
#
_cell.length_a   1.000
_cell.length_b   1.000
_cell.length_c   1.000
_cell.angle_alpha   90.00
_cell.angle_beta   90.00
_cell.angle_gamma   90.00
#
_symmetry.space_group_name_H-M   'P 1'
#
loop_
_entity.id
_entity.type
_entity.pdbx_description
1 polymer ?
#
loop_
_entity_poly.entity_id
_entity_poly.type
_entity_poly.pdbx_seq_one_letter_code
_entity_poly.pdbx_strand_id
1 'polypeptide(L)'
;MLDHVYCTDFWCEKEFLMGCRRDWLVVCIIFNAWLWQFVHGSERYNAGDLLDSFVYDYAIKKLHRPRTGRLYNVVLPANFSGMEVSFVRLRTRRLWKNGSNYNSSFSIPPWVLPWPFTKRVDLVYQNLGNLSSSYYNVPNYTFVAPVIGFLAYDPNRSSASYGLIELHLLSDDPIIVRFPNISTHEDGNVTMKCVRFDVNGTLEFSNVTVKSSCIVRRQGHFSVVVPYQPNQAIRKNYWVMGIAAGVVGLVLLLVIGILAYRWIKGKGSRKWREILKEVKDWTQFGWGGAECLLLQVLELNRLSRIAIFLDQVIEFLAHAFIYFLHGLFGKFVLLFSQF
;
A
#
# COMPACT_ATOMS: atom_id res chain seq x y z
N MET A 1 -58.26 -43.64 -38.37
CA MET A 1 -57.76 -43.15 -37.07
C MET A 1 -56.51 -42.36 -37.38
N LEU A 2 -56.69 -41.07 -37.72
CA LEU A 2 -56.59 -39.92 -36.79
C LEU A 2 -55.13 -39.76 -36.35
N ASP A 3 -54.40 -38.66 -36.47
CA ASP A 3 -54.58 -37.25 -36.87
C ASP A 3 -53.13 -36.69 -37.00
N HIS A 4 -52.78 -35.80 -37.93
CA HIS A 4 -52.89 -34.32 -37.87
C HIS A 4 -51.96 -33.61 -36.84
N VAL A 5 -51.46 -32.42 -37.24
CA VAL A 5 -50.89 -31.28 -36.45
C VAL A 5 -49.34 -31.28 -36.33
N TYR A 6 -48.51 -30.47 -37.02
CA TYR A 6 -48.35 -29.00 -37.22
C TYR A 6 -48.03 -28.16 -35.96
N CYS A 7 -46.98 -27.33 -36.07
CA CYS A 7 -46.63 -26.19 -35.19
C CYS A 7 -46.12 -26.56 -33.78
N THR A 8 -45.10 -25.96 -33.17
CA THR A 8 -44.45 -24.63 -33.30
C THR A 8 -43.29 -24.61 -32.31
N ASP A 9 -42.04 -24.41 -32.74
CA ASP A 9 -40.93 -24.07 -31.83
C ASP A 9 -40.49 -22.62 -32.08
N PHE A 10 -41.37 -21.69 -31.68
CA PHE A 10 -41.12 -20.25 -31.63
C PHE A 10 -40.98 -19.76 -30.17
N TRP A 11 -40.52 -20.63 -29.27
CA TRP A 11 -40.50 -20.38 -27.81
C TRP A 11 -39.12 -20.48 -27.15
N CYS A 12 -38.03 -20.55 -27.92
CA CYS A 12 -36.68 -20.63 -27.34
C CYS A 12 -35.82 -19.37 -27.58
N GLU A 13 -36.43 -18.19 -27.57
CA GLU A 13 -35.68 -16.92 -27.71
C GLU A 13 -35.94 -15.90 -26.58
N LYS A 14 -36.93 -16.14 -25.71
CA LYS A 14 -37.30 -15.20 -24.65
C LYS A 14 -36.74 -15.49 -23.26
N GLU A 15 -36.23 -16.69 -22.97
CA GLU A 15 -35.68 -16.98 -21.62
C GLU A 15 -34.21 -16.56 -21.45
N PHE A 16 -33.44 -16.40 -22.53
CA PHE A 16 -32.01 -16.10 -22.42
C PHE A 16 -31.70 -14.63 -22.07
N LEU A 17 -32.64 -13.71 -22.33
CA LEU A 17 -32.45 -12.28 -22.07
C LEU A 17 -32.76 -11.86 -20.63
N MET A 18 -33.41 -12.70 -19.81
CA MET A 18 -33.76 -12.36 -18.42
C MET A 18 -32.81 -12.92 -17.36
N GLY A 19 -31.94 -13.88 -17.71
CA GLY A 19 -30.86 -14.36 -16.83
C GLY A 19 -29.67 -13.39 -16.75
N CYS A 20 -29.35 -12.73 -17.87
CA CYS A 20 -28.17 -11.87 -17.99
C CYS A 20 -28.21 -10.61 -17.10
N ARG A 21 -29.40 -10.14 -16.70
CA ARG A 21 -29.56 -8.95 -15.84
C ARG A 21 -29.40 -9.26 -14.35
N ARG A 22 -29.79 -10.45 -13.91
CA ARG A 22 -29.72 -10.85 -12.49
C ARG A 22 -28.31 -11.25 -12.10
N ASP A 23 -27.59 -11.93 -12.99
CA ASP A 23 -26.22 -12.38 -12.74
C ASP A 23 -25.23 -11.20 -12.71
N TRP A 24 -25.43 -10.19 -13.55
CA TRP A 24 -24.62 -8.97 -13.52
C TRP A 24 -24.80 -8.14 -12.24
N LEU A 25 -26.01 -8.10 -11.69
CA LEU A 25 -26.29 -7.45 -10.41
C LEU A 25 -25.60 -8.16 -9.25
N VAL A 26 -25.57 -9.50 -9.27
CA VAL A 26 -24.87 -10.30 -8.25
C VAL A 26 -23.35 -10.07 -8.33
N VAL A 27 -22.78 -10.02 -9.54
CA VAL A 27 -21.35 -9.70 -9.74
C VAL A 27 -21.04 -8.28 -9.26
N CYS A 28 -21.88 -7.29 -9.55
CA CYS A 28 -21.70 -5.92 -9.05
C CYS A 28 -21.81 -5.82 -7.53
N ILE A 29 -22.70 -6.58 -6.88
CA ILE A 29 -22.83 -6.61 -5.42
C ILE A 29 -21.61 -7.27 -4.79
N ILE A 30 -21.11 -8.38 -5.36
CA ILE A 30 -19.90 -9.05 -4.88
C ILE A 30 -18.67 -8.14 -5.07
N PHE A 31 -18.56 -7.45 -6.20
CA PHE A 31 -17.46 -6.52 -6.48
C PHE A 31 -17.51 -5.28 -5.57
N ASN A 32 -18.70 -4.73 -5.31
CA ASN A 32 -18.87 -3.64 -4.33
C ASN A 32 -18.59 -4.13 -2.89
N ALA A 33 -19.05 -5.33 -2.51
CA ALA A 33 -18.72 -5.91 -1.20
C ALA A 33 -17.22 -6.16 -1.03
N TRP A 34 -16.52 -6.55 -2.10
CA TRP A 34 -15.05 -6.66 -2.13
C TRP A 34 -14.37 -5.29 -2.03
N LEU A 35 -14.91 -4.26 -2.68
CA LEU A 35 -14.42 -2.89 -2.55
C LEU A 35 -14.66 -2.30 -1.14
N TRP A 36 -15.69 -2.74 -0.43
CA TRP A 36 -15.92 -2.33 0.97
C TRP A 36 -14.91 -2.95 1.94
N GLN A 37 -14.26 -4.08 1.58
CA GLN A 37 -13.12 -4.58 2.36
C GLN A 37 -11.86 -3.69 2.22
N PHE A 38 -11.78 -2.87 1.16
CA PHE A 38 -10.74 -1.85 1.00
C PHE A 38 -11.04 -0.53 1.73
N VAL A 39 -12.29 -0.32 2.16
CA VAL A 39 -12.69 0.84 3.00
C VAL A 39 -12.94 0.36 4.42
N HIS A 40 -11.94 -0.31 5.01
CA HIS A 40 -11.83 -0.29 6.47
C HIS A 40 -11.36 1.12 6.85
N GLY A 41 -12.32 1.99 7.13
CA GLY A 41 -12.10 3.19 7.92
C GLY A 41 -11.62 2.76 9.31
N SER A 42 -10.33 2.48 9.41
CA SER A 42 -9.64 2.43 10.69
C SER A 42 -9.85 3.81 11.32
N GLU A 43 -10.55 3.86 12.45
CA GLU A 43 -10.23 4.84 13.46
C GLU A 43 -8.72 4.67 13.71
N ARG A 44 -7.91 5.55 13.12
CA ARG A 44 -6.46 5.55 13.32
C ARG A 44 -6.22 6.05 14.73
N TYR A 45 -6.35 5.18 15.72
CA TYR A 45 -5.57 5.34 16.93
C TYR A 45 -4.11 5.28 16.48
N ASN A 46 -3.39 6.39 16.57
CA ASN A 46 -1.98 6.39 16.24
C ASN A 46 -1.30 5.41 17.22
N ALA A 47 -0.41 4.53 16.72
CA ALA A 47 0.32 3.60 17.57
C ALA A 47 1.06 4.31 18.74
N GLY A 48 1.41 5.58 18.54
CA GLY A 48 1.93 6.48 19.58
C GLY A 48 0.95 6.73 20.73
N ASP A 49 -0.33 6.99 20.47
CA ASP A 49 -1.31 7.30 21.54
C ASP A 49 -1.57 6.08 22.44
N LEU A 50 -1.57 4.88 21.84
CA LEU A 50 -1.64 3.62 22.58
C LEU A 50 -0.37 3.38 23.41
N LEU A 51 0.79 3.73 22.87
CA LEU A 51 2.06 3.68 23.60
C LEU A 51 2.05 4.64 24.80
N ASP A 52 1.59 5.88 24.60
CA ASP A 52 1.55 6.92 25.62
C ASP A 52 0.68 6.55 26.81
N SER A 53 -0.53 6.07 26.54
CA SER A 53 -1.46 5.60 27.57
C SER A 53 -0.91 4.40 28.35
N PHE A 54 -0.28 3.44 27.66
CA PHE A 54 0.40 2.31 28.29
C PHE A 54 1.56 2.76 29.19
N VAL A 55 2.43 3.64 28.69
CA VAL A 55 3.60 4.13 29.43
C VAL A 55 3.17 4.85 30.71
N TYR A 56 2.15 5.69 30.64
CA TYR A 56 1.63 6.41 31.79
C TYR A 56 1.01 5.46 32.84
N ASP A 57 0.16 4.53 32.43
CA ASP A 57 -0.47 3.55 33.32
C ASP A 57 0.58 2.66 34.00
N TYR A 58 1.59 2.20 33.24
CA TYR A 58 2.70 1.43 33.76
C TYR A 58 3.52 2.23 34.79
N ALA A 59 3.81 3.51 34.51
CA ALA A 59 4.56 4.38 35.42
C ALA A 59 3.83 4.58 36.75
N ILE A 60 2.52 4.88 36.73
CA ILE A 60 1.72 5.07 37.95
C ILE A 60 1.66 3.79 38.78
N LYS A 61 1.42 2.65 38.14
CA LYS A 61 1.38 1.33 38.82
C LYS A 61 2.71 1.02 39.49
N LYS A 62 3.83 1.28 38.81
CA LYS A 62 5.18 0.99 39.31
C LYS A 62 5.63 1.92 40.45
N LEU A 63 5.31 3.21 40.37
CA LEU A 63 5.80 4.21 41.34
C LEU A 63 5.02 4.27 42.65
N HIS A 64 3.82 3.68 42.72
CA HIS A 64 2.95 3.58 43.90
C HIS A 64 3.01 4.81 44.84
N ARG A 65 2.14 5.80 44.59
CA ARG A 65 2.07 7.10 45.33
C ARG A 65 3.35 7.96 45.19
N PRO A 66 3.69 8.43 43.98
CA PRO A 66 4.86 9.27 43.74
C PRO A 66 4.79 10.60 44.50
N ARG A 67 5.94 11.04 45.05
CA ARG A 67 6.07 12.33 45.73
C ARG A 67 6.08 13.47 44.71
N THR A 68 5.53 14.62 45.10
CA THR A 68 5.52 15.81 44.25
C THR A 68 6.91 16.44 44.17
N GLY A 69 7.33 16.88 42.97
CA GLY A 69 8.56 17.62 42.74
C GLY A 69 9.83 16.75 42.69
N ARG A 70 9.67 15.43 42.49
CA ARG A 70 10.79 14.50 42.32
C ARG A 70 10.69 13.82 40.95
N LEU A 71 11.80 13.81 40.21
CA LEU A 71 11.93 13.07 38.97
C LEU A 71 12.17 11.58 39.29
N TYR A 72 11.46 10.71 38.59
CA TYR A 72 11.57 9.26 38.70
C TYR A 72 11.89 8.67 37.34
N ASN A 73 12.93 7.85 37.24
CA ASN A 73 13.21 7.09 36.03
C ASN A 73 12.43 5.77 36.06
N VAL A 74 11.61 5.53 35.03
CA VAL A 74 10.73 4.36 34.96
C VAL A 74 11.33 3.37 33.98
N VAL A 75 11.83 2.25 34.50
CA VAL A 75 12.32 1.14 33.65
C VAL A 75 11.14 0.40 33.05
N LEU A 76 10.99 0.40 31.73
CA LEU A 76 9.91 -0.29 31.03
C LEU A 76 10.15 -1.81 30.92
N PRO A 77 9.12 -2.61 30.57
CA PRO A 77 9.28 -4.02 30.24
C PRO A 77 10.20 -4.26 29.04
N ALA A 78 10.73 -5.48 28.90
CA ALA A 78 11.71 -5.84 27.87
C ALA A 78 11.26 -5.53 26.42
N ASN A 79 9.95 -5.55 26.14
CA ASN A 79 9.39 -5.23 24.83
C ASN A 79 9.65 -3.78 24.39
N PHE A 80 9.92 -2.88 25.33
CA PHE A 80 10.24 -1.46 25.08
C PHE A 80 11.69 -1.14 25.49
N SER A 81 12.57 -2.14 25.43
CA SER A 81 13.99 -1.95 25.68
C SER A 81 14.58 -0.89 24.75
N GLY A 82 15.38 0.02 25.30
CA GLY A 82 15.97 1.15 24.57
C GLY A 82 15.15 2.44 24.59
N MET A 83 13.95 2.41 25.19
CA MET A 83 13.16 3.61 25.48
C MET A 83 13.43 4.10 26.91
N GLU A 84 13.64 5.40 27.07
CA GLU A 84 13.82 6.04 28.38
C GLU A 84 12.56 6.81 28.75
N VAL A 85 12.04 6.54 29.94
CA VAL A 85 10.85 7.23 30.48
C VAL A 85 11.19 7.85 31.82
N SER A 86 10.84 9.13 31.95
CA SER A 86 10.94 9.85 33.21
C SER A 86 9.59 10.41 33.61
N PHE A 87 9.28 10.34 34.90
CA PHE A 87 8.00 10.74 35.47
C PHE A 87 8.20 11.78 36.56
N VAL A 88 7.39 12.83 36.60
CA VAL A 88 7.35 13.78 37.70
C VAL A 88 5.93 14.25 37.98
N ARG A 89 5.54 14.23 39.26
CA ARG A 89 4.27 14.81 39.73
C ARG A 89 4.51 16.23 40.22
N LEU A 90 3.78 17.21 39.71
CA LEU A 90 3.88 18.61 40.11
C LEU A 90 2.55 19.15 40.64
N ARG A 91 2.63 20.16 41.52
CA ARG A 91 1.46 20.99 41.84
C ARG A 91 1.32 22.05 40.75
N THR A 92 0.11 22.31 40.29
CA THR A 92 -0.17 23.31 39.25
C THR A 92 0.36 24.69 39.62
N ARG A 93 0.22 25.10 40.89
CA ARG A 93 0.81 26.35 41.40
C ARG A 93 2.34 26.42 41.27
N ARG A 94 3.05 25.30 41.38
CA ARG A 94 4.51 25.24 41.21
C ARG A 94 4.88 25.32 39.73
N LEU A 95 4.18 24.57 38.88
CA LEU A 95 4.35 24.61 37.42
C LEU A 95 4.09 26.03 36.87
N TRP A 96 3.03 26.67 37.34
CA TRP A 96 2.71 28.06 37.01
C TRP A 96 3.82 29.04 37.42
N LYS A 97 4.31 28.96 38.66
CA LYS A 97 5.27 29.95 39.17
C LYS A 97 6.68 29.77 38.60
N ASN A 98 7.12 28.53 38.42
CA ASN A 98 8.52 28.21 38.15
C ASN A 98 8.76 27.48 36.81
N GLY A 99 7.69 27.06 36.11
CA GLY A 99 7.82 26.15 34.98
C GLY A 99 8.30 24.76 35.39
N SER A 100 8.98 24.08 34.48
CA SER A 100 9.57 22.76 34.70
C SER A 100 10.84 22.57 33.86
N ASN A 101 11.95 22.28 34.55
CA ASN A 101 13.24 21.96 33.96
C ASN A 101 13.84 20.72 34.63
N TYR A 102 13.01 19.69 34.85
CA TYR A 102 13.45 18.45 35.51
C TYR A 102 14.23 17.54 34.55
N ASN A 103 13.93 17.58 33.26
CA ASN A 103 14.61 16.78 32.24
C ASN A 103 15.49 17.69 31.38
N SER A 104 16.73 17.27 31.09
CA SER A 104 17.69 18.06 30.30
C SER A 104 17.20 18.36 28.88
N SER A 105 16.34 17.50 28.34
CA SER A 105 15.80 17.64 26.98
C SER A 105 14.65 18.65 26.87
N PHE A 106 14.01 19.04 27.98
CA PHE A 106 12.82 19.90 27.95
C PHE A 106 12.88 21.01 29.00
N SER A 107 12.71 22.24 28.53
CA SER A 107 12.57 23.43 29.38
C SER A 107 11.20 24.04 29.15
N ILE A 108 10.30 23.83 30.12
CA ILE A 108 8.94 24.40 30.15
C ILE A 108 9.02 25.71 30.94
N PRO A 109 8.61 26.85 30.36
CA PRO A 109 8.67 28.15 31.02
C PRO A 109 7.62 28.27 32.14
N PRO A 110 7.73 29.30 33.00
CA PRO A 110 6.64 29.70 33.89
C PRO A 110 5.37 30.11 33.12
N TRP A 111 4.28 30.35 33.86
CA TRP A 111 2.97 30.76 33.34
C TRP A 111 2.29 29.72 32.43
N VAL A 112 2.48 28.43 32.77
CA VAL A 112 1.82 27.30 32.10
C VAL A 112 0.70 26.75 32.98
N LEU A 113 -0.49 26.60 32.42
CA LEU A 113 -1.66 25.99 33.08
C LEU A 113 -2.14 24.73 32.37
N PRO A 114 -2.53 23.70 33.14
CA PRO A 114 -3.25 22.57 32.58
C PRO A 114 -4.68 22.97 32.21
N TRP A 115 -5.14 22.45 31.07
CA TRP A 115 -6.50 22.50 30.62
C TRP A 115 -7.01 21.06 30.35
N PRO A 116 -8.07 20.61 31.03
CA PRO A 116 -8.81 21.27 32.11
C PRO A 116 -7.98 21.46 33.40
N PHE A 117 -8.38 22.44 34.23
CA PHE A 117 -7.64 22.76 35.45
C PHE A 117 -7.67 21.61 36.47
N THR A 118 -6.49 21.23 36.95
CA THR A 118 -6.32 20.26 38.05
C THR A 118 -5.35 20.81 39.09
N LYS A 119 -5.40 20.29 40.32
CA LYS A 119 -4.51 20.72 41.42
C LYS A 119 -3.09 20.16 41.27
N ARG A 120 -2.96 19.01 40.61
CA ARG A 120 -1.69 18.30 40.38
C ARG A 120 -1.65 17.81 38.95
N VAL A 121 -0.46 17.85 38.35
CA VAL A 121 -0.21 17.39 36.99
C VAL A 121 0.92 16.40 37.03
N ASP A 122 0.75 15.28 36.37
CA ASP A 122 1.80 14.30 36.12
C ASP A 122 2.41 14.59 34.75
N LEU A 123 3.71 14.86 34.71
CA LEU A 123 4.46 15.03 33.48
C LEU A 123 5.23 13.74 33.21
N VAL A 124 5.03 13.19 32.03
CA VAL A 124 5.75 12.02 31.52
C VAL A 124 6.64 12.48 30.39
N TYR A 125 7.94 12.29 30.54
CA TYR A 125 8.93 12.49 29.49
C TYR A 125 9.28 11.14 28.89
N GLN A 126 9.35 11.08 27.57
CA GLN A 126 9.59 9.88 26.80
C GLN A 126 10.71 10.13 25.81
N ASN A 127 11.62 9.18 25.66
CA ASN A 127 12.66 9.16 24.63
C ASN A 127 12.64 7.78 23.99
N LEU A 128 12.16 7.68 22.75
CA LEU A 128 11.96 6.41 22.06
C LEU A 128 13.26 5.78 21.56
N GLY A 129 14.37 6.53 21.54
CA GLY A 129 15.65 6.02 21.05
C GLY A 129 15.53 5.40 19.65
N ASN A 130 15.99 4.17 19.51
CA ASN A 130 15.97 3.42 18.24
C ASN A 130 14.56 2.99 17.79
N LEU A 131 13.56 3.05 18.67
CA LEU A 131 12.18 2.70 18.34
C LEU A 131 11.43 3.82 17.60
N SER A 132 12.05 4.99 17.44
CA SER A 132 11.45 6.17 16.83
C SER A 132 10.81 5.90 15.46
N SER A 133 11.54 5.24 14.55
CA SER A 133 11.07 4.91 13.20
C SER A 133 10.01 3.79 13.17
N SER A 134 9.81 3.07 14.27
CA SER A 134 8.78 2.04 14.39
C SER A 134 7.41 2.63 14.72
N TYR A 135 7.38 3.75 15.45
CA TYR A 135 6.12 4.40 15.89
C TYR A 135 5.77 5.62 15.06
N TYR A 136 6.77 6.33 14.55
CA TYR A 136 6.59 7.58 13.82
C TYR A 136 7.21 7.49 12.43
N ASN A 137 6.51 8.02 11.45
CA ASN A 137 6.98 8.14 10.08
C ASN A 137 6.75 9.56 9.58
N VAL A 138 7.75 10.12 8.89
CA VAL A 138 7.69 11.46 8.30
C VAL A 138 8.00 11.31 6.81
N PRO A 139 7.01 11.44 5.92
CA PRO A 139 7.20 11.19 4.50
C PRO A 139 8.20 12.20 3.90
N ASN A 140 9.12 11.73 3.06
CA ASN A 140 10.19 12.52 2.42
C ASN A 140 11.26 13.09 3.38
N TYR A 141 11.33 12.58 4.62
CA TYR A 141 12.34 12.98 5.58
C TYR A 141 12.92 11.76 6.30
N THR A 142 14.13 11.91 6.85
CA THR A 142 14.78 10.93 7.72
C THR A 142 15.07 11.54 9.08
N PHE A 143 14.93 10.73 10.14
CA PHE A 143 15.25 11.13 11.50
C PHE A 143 16.76 11.28 11.69
N VAL A 144 17.20 12.42 12.22
CA VAL A 144 18.58 12.62 12.69
C VAL A 144 18.68 12.57 14.22
N ALA A 145 17.54 12.58 14.91
CA ALA A 145 17.44 12.41 16.34
C ALA A 145 16.30 11.47 16.72
N PRO A 146 16.37 10.83 17.90
CA PRO A 146 15.26 10.06 18.42
C PRO A 146 14.03 10.96 18.65
N VAL A 147 12.85 10.37 18.55
CA VAL A 147 11.60 11.01 18.93
C VAL A 147 11.56 11.09 20.45
N ILE A 148 11.50 12.33 20.94
CA ILE A 148 11.33 12.63 22.36
C ILE A 148 10.00 13.35 22.56
N GLY A 149 9.30 13.01 23.61
CA GLY A 149 8.00 13.60 23.92
C GLY A 149 7.90 14.01 25.37
N PHE A 150 6.97 14.92 25.62
CA PHE A 150 6.46 15.12 26.98
C PHE A 150 4.95 15.31 26.92
N LEU A 151 4.27 14.69 27.88
CA LEU A 151 2.81 14.69 27.98
C LEU A 151 2.41 15.00 29.42
N ALA A 152 1.26 15.65 29.56
CA ALA A 152 0.67 16.00 30.84
C ALA A 152 -0.60 15.18 31.10
N TYR A 153 -0.74 14.70 32.32
CA TYR A 153 -1.89 13.92 32.76
C TYR A 153 -2.45 14.44 34.09
N ASP A 154 -3.77 14.30 34.26
CA ASP A 154 -4.46 14.52 35.52
C ASP A 154 -4.46 13.23 36.35
N PRO A 155 -3.78 13.20 37.51
CA PRO A 155 -3.73 12.02 38.37
C PRO A 155 -5.09 11.65 38.99
N ASN A 156 -6.09 12.53 38.92
CA ASN A 156 -7.41 12.29 39.51
C ASN A 156 -8.45 11.76 38.51
N ARG A 157 -8.11 11.68 37.21
CA ARG A 157 -9.04 11.24 36.15
C ARG A 157 -8.49 10.02 35.43
N SER A 158 -9.29 8.96 35.32
CA SER A 158 -8.81 7.68 34.78
C SER A 158 -9.64 7.07 33.64
N SER A 159 -10.83 7.56 33.30
CA SER A 159 -11.77 6.75 32.49
C SER A 159 -12.11 7.24 31.07
N ALA A 160 -11.89 8.52 30.70
CA ALA A 160 -12.31 9.02 29.37
C ALA A 160 -11.17 9.26 28.36
N SER A 161 -9.95 9.58 28.82
CA SER A 161 -8.77 9.84 27.97
C SER A 161 -7.45 9.40 28.61
N TYR A 162 -7.51 8.41 29.52
CA TYR A 162 -6.42 8.07 30.44
C TYR A 162 -5.91 9.27 31.28
N GLY A 163 -6.71 10.33 31.36
CA GLY A 163 -6.38 11.55 32.07
C GLY A 163 -5.46 12.50 31.30
N LEU A 164 -5.25 12.32 29.99
CA LEU A 164 -4.45 13.26 29.20
C LEU A 164 -5.08 14.66 29.21
N ILE A 165 -4.28 15.66 29.54
CA ILE A 165 -4.67 17.08 29.63
C ILE A 165 -3.71 17.93 28.82
N GLU A 166 -4.15 19.05 28.28
CA GLU A 166 -3.29 19.97 27.55
C GLU A 166 -2.59 20.96 28.49
N LEU A 167 -1.40 21.41 28.12
CA LEU A 167 -0.72 22.54 28.77
C LEU A 167 -0.84 23.78 27.90
N HIS A 168 -1.47 24.82 28.43
CA HIS A 168 -1.63 26.12 27.78
C HIS A 168 -0.59 27.09 28.33
N LEU A 169 0.17 27.70 27.42
CA LEU A 169 1.13 28.74 27.72
C LEU A 169 0.42 30.09 27.72
N LEU A 170 0.47 30.81 28.83
CA LEU A 170 -0.06 32.17 28.95
C LEU A 170 1.03 33.25 28.83
N SER A 171 2.31 32.86 28.89
CA SER A 171 3.44 33.72 28.53
C SER A 171 3.77 33.59 27.04
N ASP A 172 4.47 34.59 26.52
CA ASP A 172 5.10 34.54 25.20
C ASP A 172 6.36 33.65 25.17
N ASP A 173 6.87 33.28 26.33
CA ASP A 173 7.99 32.35 26.45
C ASP A 173 7.61 30.96 25.92
N PRO A 174 8.36 30.40 24.95
CA PRO A 174 8.06 29.09 24.40
C PRO A 174 8.67 27.96 25.23
N ILE A 175 8.23 26.73 24.95
CA ILE A 175 8.90 25.51 25.43
C ILE A 175 10.11 25.25 24.54
N ILE A 176 11.26 24.99 25.16
CA ILE A 176 12.50 24.67 24.45
C ILE A 176 12.74 23.17 24.56
N VAL A 177 12.78 22.50 23.41
CA VAL A 177 13.15 21.08 23.27
C VAL A 177 14.59 21.01 22.79
N ARG A 178 15.45 20.28 23.50
CA ARG A 178 16.89 20.20 23.22
C ARG A 178 17.27 18.80 22.81
N PHE A 179 18.09 18.72 21.76
CA PHE A 179 18.64 17.45 21.28
C PHE A 179 20.17 17.46 21.44
N PRO A 180 20.71 16.92 22.56
CA PRO A 180 22.14 17.03 22.87
C PRO A 180 23.04 16.24 21.92
N ASN A 181 22.51 15.19 21.29
CA ASN A 181 23.30 14.26 20.45
C ASN A 181 23.31 14.64 18.96
N ILE A 182 22.85 15.83 18.58
CA ILE A 182 22.89 16.31 17.20
C ILE A 182 24.04 17.32 17.09
N SER A 183 25.08 16.98 16.33
CA SER A 183 26.00 17.98 15.81
C SER A 183 25.29 18.75 14.70
N THR A 184 25.10 20.05 14.90
CA THR A 184 24.78 20.96 13.79
C THR A 184 25.96 20.91 12.83
N HIS A 185 25.83 20.15 11.74
CA HIS A 185 26.77 20.27 10.64
C HIS A 185 26.60 21.68 10.07
N GLU A 186 27.61 22.53 10.27
CA GLU A 186 27.77 23.82 9.55
C GLU A 186 28.09 23.61 8.06
N ASP A 187 28.16 22.34 7.61
CA ASP A 187 28.40 21.93 6.22
C ASP A 187 27.16 22.19 5.34
N GLY A 188 26.90 23.46 5.06
CA GLY A 188 26.59 24.02 3.74
C GLY A 188 25.33 23.62 2.97
N ASN A 189 24.66 22.48 3.19
CA ASN A 189 23.60 22.03 2.28
C ASN A 189 22.43 21.24 2.90
N VAL A 190 22.49 20.82 4.18
CA VAL A 190 21.42 20.01 4.79
C VAL A 190 20.60 20.85 5.76
N THR A 191 19.39 21.24 5.33
CA THR A 191 18.45 22.00 6.17
C THR A 191 17.73 21.06 7.14
N MET A 192 18.15 21.08 8.40
CA MET A 192 17.46 20.36 9.48
C MET A 192 16.14 21.05 9.82
N LYS A 193 15.08 20.27 10.02
CA LYS A 193 13.77 20.73 10.46
C LYS A 193 13.35 20.02 11.73
N CYS A 194 12.76 20.77 12.65
CA CYS A 194 12.02 20.24 13.77
C CYS A 194 10.66 19.74 13.28
N VAL A 195 10.26 18.57 13.73
CA VAL A 195 8.93 18.02 13.49
C VAL A 195 8.22 17.80 14.82
N ARG A 196 6.97 18.26 14.92
CA ARG A 196 6.05 17.93 16.01
C ARG A 196 4.97 17.00 15.48
N PHE A 197 4.72 15.92 16.21
CA PHE A 197 3.58 15.04 16.00
C PHE A 197 2.44 15.49 16.90
N ASP A 198 1.35 15.91 16.29
CA ASP A 198 0.14 16.25 17.04
C ASP A 198 -0.64 15.01 17.45
N VAL A 199 -1.54 15.17 18.43
CA VAL A 199 -2.42 14.08 18.92
C VAL A 199 -3.32 13.55 17.79
N ASN A 200 -3.65 14.39 16.81
CA ASN A 200 -4.44 14.00 15.63
C ASN A 200 -3.61 13.32 14.52
N GLY A 201 -2.33 13.03 14.76
CA GLY A 201 -1.41 12.46 13.77
C GLY A 201 -0.95 13.45 12.70
N THR A 202 -1.27 14.75 12.84
CA THR A 202 -0.77 15.79 11.95
C THR A 202 0.69 16.12 12.25
N LEU A 203 1.43 16.45 11.19
CA LEU A 203 2.85 16.80 11.27
C LEU A 203 3.02 18.30 11.14
N GLU A 204 3.66 18.91 12.12
CA GLU A 204 4.02 20.33 12.08
C GLU A 204 5.53 20.48 11.96
N PHE A 205 5.97 21.21 10.95
CA PHE A 205 7.38 21.49 10.72
C PHE A 205 7.75 22.88 11.22
N SER A 206 8.90 23.00 11.85
CA SER A 206 9.52 24.27 12.26
C SER A 206 11.02 24.23 12.01
N ASN A 207 11.66 25.40 11.97
CA ASN A 207 13.10 25.47 11.77
C ASN A 207 13.84 25.14 13.08
N VAL A 208 14.96 24.44 12.96
CA VAL A 208 15.86 24.20 14.10
C VAL A 208 16.55 25.52 14.46
N THR A 209 16.65 25.81 15.76
CA THR A 209 17.39 26.97 16.26
C THR A 209 18.88 26.65 16.36
N VAL A 210 19.75 27.66 16.36
CA VAL A 210 21.23 27.58 16.34
C VAL A 210 21.85 26.57 17.33
N LYS A 211 21.15 26.16 18.39
CA LYS A 211 21.63 25.23 19.44
C LYS A 211 20.96 23.84 19.41
N SER A 212 20.73 23.27 18.22
CA SER A 212 20.07 21.96 18.04
C SER A 212 18.77 21.82 18.85
N SER A 213 18.02 22.92 18.94
CA SER A 213 16.83 23.02 19.77
C SER A 213 15.61 23.42 18.94
N CYS A 214 14.46 22.89 19.32
CA CYS A 214 13.17 23.21 18.74
C CYS A 214 12.38 24.11 19.70
N ILE A 215 11.76 25.14 19.14
CA ILE A 215 10.88 26.06 19.86
C ILE A 215 9.46 25.62 19.62
N VAL A 216 8.73 25.30 20.69
CA VAL A 216 7.39 24.72 20.61
C VAL A 216 6.44 25.40 21.58
N ARG A 217 5.14 25.40 21.27
CA ARG A 217 4.11 26.04 22.11
C ARG A 217 3.14 25.06 22.76
N ARG A 218 3.14 23.81 22.31
CA ARG A 218 2.24 22.75 22.80
C ARG A 218 3.05 21.53 23.21
N GLN A 219 2.43 20.66 24.01
CA GLN A 219 2.96 19.34 24.34
C GLN A 219 2.83 18.36 23.16
N GLY A 220 3.50 17.21 23.26
CA GLY A 220 3.47 16.17 22.23
C GLY A 220 4.83 15.53 22.03
N HIS A 221 5.02 14.98 20.83
CA HIS A 221 6.25 14.32 20.41
C HIS A 221 7.01 15.16 19.41
N PHE A 222 8.33 15.15 19.52
CA PHE A 222 9.22 16.01 18.77
C PHE A 222 10.41 15.21 18.27
N SER A 223 10.88 15.55 17.08
CA SER A 223 12.14 15.05 16.56
C SER A 223 12.77 16.07 15.62
N VAL A 224 14.00 15.82 15.22
CA VAL A 224 14.69 16.58 14.18
C VAL A 224 14.89 15.66 12.98
N VAL A 225 14.56 16.18 11.81
CA VAL A 225 14.58 15.47 10.54
C VAL A 225 15.34 16.24 9.47
N VAL A 226 15.86 15.52 8.49
CA VAL A 226 16.48 16.08 7.29
C VAL A 226 15.74 15.58 6.05
N PRO A 227 15.69 16.36 4.96
CA PRO A 227 15.03 15.92 3.74
C PRO A 227 15.67 14.62 3.26
N TYR A 228 14.84 13.62 2.96
CA TYR A 228 15.29 12.37 2.39
C TYR A 228 15.77 12.65 0.98
N GLN A 229 17.08 12.56 0.77
CA GLN A 229 17.65 12.48 -0.56
C GLN A 229 17.65 11.00 -0.95
N PRO A 230 16.77 10.53 -1.84
CA PRO A 230 16.92 9.19 -2.38
C PRO A 230 18.27 9.17 -3.09
N ASN A 231 19.24 8.46 -2.52
CA ASN A 231 20.34 7.96 -3.35
C ASN A 231 19.65 7.26 -4.52
N GLN A 232 19.88 7.73 -5.75
CA GLN A 232 19.39 7.13 -6.98
C GLN A 232 19.96 5.71 -7.22
N ALA A 233 20.45 5.05 -6.17
CA ALA A 233 20.83 3.68 -6.18
C ALA A 233 19.56 2.82 -6.25
N ILE A 234 19.26 2.41 -7.49
CA ILE A 234 18.45 1.25 -7.83
C ILE A 234 16.94 1.50 -7.74
N ARG A 235 16.44 2.34 -8.66
CA ARG A 235 15.13 2.06 -9.26
C ARG A 235 15.29 0.78 -10.08
N LYS A 236 15.18 -0.39 -9.43
CA LYS A 236 15.15 -1.69 -10.11
C LYS A 236 13.95 -1.64 -11.06
N ASN A 237 14.23 -1.52 -12.35
CA ASN A 237 13.21 -1.42 -13.38
C ASN A 237 12.49 -2.77 -13.52
N TYR A 238 11.56 -3.05 -12.61
CA TYR A 238 10.67 -4.22 -12.67
C TYR A 238 9.91 -4.30 -13.99
N TRP A 239 9.74 -3.17 -14.70
CA TRP A 239 9.17 -3.13 -16.04
C TRP A 239 10.00 -3.89 -17.08
N VAL A 240 11.32 -3.96 -16.91
CA VAL A 240 12.23 -4.73 -17.80
C VAL A 240 12.01 -6.23 -17.63
N MET A 241 11.72 -6.70 -16.40
CA MET A 241 11.37 -8.10 -16.15
C MET A 241 10.02 -8.49 -16.78
N GLY A 242 9.07 -7.55 -16.85
CA GLY A 242 7.80 -7.75 -17.53
C GLY A 242 7.95 -7.92 -19.05
N ILE A 243 8.83 -7.14 -19.69
CA ILE A 243 9.12 -7.25 -21.13
C ILE A 243 9.84 -8.57 -21.44
N ALA A 244 10.84 -8.93 -20.64
CA ALA A 244 11.60 -10.18 -20.85
C ALA A 244 10.69 -11.42 -20.76
N ALA A 245 9.81 -11.49 -19.77
CA ALA A 245 8.85 -12.59 -19.63
C ALA A 245 7.85 -12.66 -20.80
N GLY A 246 7.39 -11.51 -21.31
CA GLY A 246 6.49 -11.44 -22.46
C GLY A 246 7.11 -11.95 -23.75
N VAL A 247 8.37 -11.59 -24.03
CA VAL A 247 9.08 -12.06 -25.24
C VAL A 247 9.30 -13.57 -25.21
N VAL A 248 9.67 -14.13 -24.05
CA VAL A 248 9.84 -15.59 -23.90
C VAL A 248 8.52 -16.33 -24.13
N GLY A 249 7.40 -15.82 -23.61
CA GLY A 249 6.08 -16.39 -23.84
C GLY A 249 5.67 -16.42 -25.32
N LEU A 250 5.98 -15.34 -26.06
CA LEU A 250 5.62 -15.23 -27.48
C LEU A 250 6.45 -16.16 -28.37
N VAL A 251 7.75 -16.31 -28.08
CA VAL A 251 8.63 -17.27 -28.78
C VAL A 251 8.16 -18.71 -28.55
N LEU A 252 7.77 -19.06 -27.32
CA LEU A 252 7.24 -20.38 -27.01
C LEU A 252 5.96 -20.70 -27.79
N LEU A 253 5.03 -19.74 -27.91
CA LEU A 253 3.80 -19.93 -28.69
C LEU A 253 4.07 -20.17 -30.17
N LEU A 254 5.03 -19.44 -30.76
CA LEU A 254 5.44 -19.64 -32.15
C LEU A 254 6.05 -21.03 -32.38
N VAL A 255 6.94 -21.48 -31.49
CA VAL A 255 7.56 -22.81 -31.59
C VAL A 255 6.51 -23.92 -31.48
N ILE A 256 5.57 -23.81 -30.55
CA ILE A 256 4.48 -24.77 -30.39
C ILE A 256 3.59 -24.80 -31.65
N GLY A 257 3.27 -23.63 -32.23
CA GLY A 257 2.51 -23.54 -33.48
C GLY A 257 3.21 -24.23 -34.65
N ILE A 258 4.53 -24.05 -34.80
CA ILE A 258 5.33 -24.70 -35.85
C ILE A 258 5.38 -26.22 -35.65
N LEU A 259 5.56 -26.69 -34.41
CA LEU A 259 5.57 -28.12 -34.09
C LEU A 259 4.21 -28.77 -34.38
N ALA A 260 3.11 -28.13 -33.98
CA ALA A 260 1.75 -28.59 -34.27
C ALA A 260 1.50 -28.67 -35.79
N TYR A 261 1.90 -27.65 -36.55
CA TYR A 261 1.80 -27.65 -38.02
C TYR A 261 2.58 -28.81 -38.66
N ARG A 262 3.83 -29.02 -38.22
CA ARG A 262 4.66 -30.15 -38.71
C ARG A 262 4.05 -31.50 -38.35
N TRP A 263 3.44 -31.63 -37.18
CA TRP A 263 2.80 -32.87 -36.74
C TRP A 263 1.56 -33.21 -37.58
N ILE A 264 0.71 -32.22 -37.85
CA ILE A 264 -0.50 -32.38 -38.69
C ILE A 264 -0.10 -32.75 -40.12
N LYS A 265 0.87 -32.05 -40.71
CA LYS A 265 1.34 -32.31 -42.08
C LYS A 265 2.10 -33.64 -42.19
N GLY A 266 2.86 -34.02 -41.16
CA GLY A 266 3.64 -35.25 -41.12
C GLY A 266 2.80 -36.52 -40.96
N LYS A 267 1.72 -36.47 -40.17
CA LYS A 267 0.84 -37.62 -39.94
C LYS A 267 -0.22 -37.79 -41.04
N GLY A 268 -0.71 -36.70 -41.62
CA GLY A 268 -1.63 -36.75 -42.75
C GLY A 268 -0.99 -37.27 -44.04
N SER A 269 0.21 -36.81 -44.38
CA SER A 269 0.76 -37.00 -45.73
C SER A 269 1.17 -38.44 -46.11
N ARG A 270 1.39 -39.35 -45.16
CA ARG A 270 1.71 -40.76 -45.48
C ARG A 270 0.47 -41.55 -45.87
N LYS A 271 -0.59 -41.47 -45.07
CA LYS A 271 -1.86 -42.18 -45.31
C LYS A 271 -2.64 -41.60 -46.51
N TRP A 272 -2.56 -40.28 -46.73
CA TRP A 272 -3.18 -39.62 -47.90
C TRP A 272 -2.56 -40.03 -49.24
N ARG A 273 -1.25 -40.37 -49.30
CA ARG A 273 -0.58 -40.78 -50.55
C ARG A 273 -0.93 -42.19 -51.00
N GLU A 274 -1.29 -43.08 -50.06
CA GLU A 274 -1.77 -44.43 -50.37
C GLU A 274 -3.21 -44.37 -50.89
N ILE A 275 -4.09 -43.62 -50.22
CA ILE A 275 -5.48 -43.43 -50.64
C ILE A 275 -5.57 -42.70 -52.00
N LEU A 276 -4.70 -41.72 -52.28
CA LEU A 276 -4.64 -41.06 -53.59
C LEU A 276 -4.13 -41.96 -54.71
N LYS A 277 -3.30 -42.97 -54.41
CA LYS A 277 -2.88 -43.97 -55.40
C LYS A 277 -4.01 -44.93 -55.72
N GLU A 278 -4.74 -45.38 -54.70
CA GLU A 278 -5.96 -46.19 -54.90
C GLU A 278 -7.00 -45.44 -55.72
N VAL A 279 -7.33 -44.19 -55.38
CA VAL A 279 -8.31 -43.38 -56.12
C VAL A 279 -7.90 -43.11 -57.58
N LYS A 280 -6.60 -43.02 -57.87
CA LYS A 280 -6.11 -42.81 -59.25
C LYS A 280 -6.26 -44.06 -60.13
N ASP A 281 -6.17 -45.27 -59.55
CA ASP A 281 -6.45 -46.53 -60.27
C ASP A 281 -7.94 -46.68 -60.61
N TRP A 282 -8.85 -46.19 -59.74
CA TRP A 282 -10.29 -46.24 -59.98
C TRP A 282 -10.79 -45.27 -61.07
N THR A 283 -10.02 -44.22 -61.41
CA THR A 283 -10.39 -43.30 -62.51
C THR A 283 -10.19 -43.85 -63.92
N GLN A 284 -9.61 -45.06 -64.06
CA GLN A 284 -9.45 -45.75 -65.34
C GLN A 284 -10.57 -46.75 -65.65
N PHE A 285 -11.47 -47.03 -64.70
CA PHE A 285 -12.66 -47.86 -64.90
C PHE A 285 -13.92 -46.99 -64.84
N GLY A 286 -14.60 -46.90 -65.98
CA GLY A 286 -15.74 -46.02 -66.19
C GLY A 286 -16.93 -46.25 -65.23
N TRP A 287 -17.50 -45.13 -64.80
CA TRP A 287 -18.90 -44.86 -64.47
C TRP A 287 -19.69 -45.95 -63.72
N GLY A 288 -19.86 -45.74 -62.41
CA GLY A 288 -20.84 -46.48 -61.61
C GLY A 288 -20.87 -46.11 -60.12
N GLY A 289 -20.69 -44.84 -59.74
CA GLY A 289 -20.65 -44.47 -58.32
C GLY A 289 -20.51 -42.99 -58.01
N ALA A 290 -21.17 -42.11 -58.75
CA ALA A 290 -21.05 -40.66 -58.54
C ALA A 290 -21.87 -40.15 -57.32
N GLU A 291 -22.81 -40.93 -56.78
CA GLU A 291 -23.68 -40.45 -55.69
C GLU A 291 -23.14 -40.73 -54.28
N CYS A 292 -22.22 -41.68 -54.11
CA CYS A 292 -21.56 -41.91 -52.81
C CYS A 292 -20.41 -40.91 -52.54
N LEU A 293 -19.81 -40.34 -53.58
CA LEU A 293 -18.71 -39.38 -53.46
C LEU A 293 -19.18 -38.00 -52.96
N LEU A 294 -20.42 -37.61 -53.22
CA LEU A 294 -20.97 -36.32 -52.75
C LEU A 294 -21.15 -36.25 -51.23
N LEU A 295 -21.38 -37.40 -50.57
CA LEU A 295 -21.49 -37.47 -49.11
C LEU A 295 -20.13 -37.44 -48.39
N GLN A 296 -19.06 -37.95 -49.00
CA GLN A 296 -17.69 -37.82 -48.46
C GLN A 296 -17.08 -36.42 -48.69
N VAL A 297 -17.49 -35.71 -49.74
CA VAL A 297 -17.05 -34.32 -50.01
C VAL A 297 -17.70 -33.31 -49.06
N LEU A 298 -18.89 -33.58 -48.52
CA LEU A 298 -19.53 -32.73 -47.51
C LEU A 298 -18.83 -32.79 -46.14
N GLU A 299 -18.18 -33.91 -45.79
CA GLU A 299 -17.33 -34.01 -44.59
C GLU A 299 -15.96 -33.30 -44.76
N LEU A 300 -15.49 -33.13 -46.00
CA LEU A 300 -14.32 -32.31 -46.34
C LEU A 300 -14.54 -30.80 -46.15
N ASN A 301 -15.80 -30.34 -46.06
CA ASN A 301 -16.14 -28.94 -45.81
C ASN A 301 -16.04 -28.52 -44.33
N ARG A 302 -15.66 -29.44 -43.45
CA ARG A 302 -15.36 -29.19 -42.03
C ARG A 302 -13.88 -28.90 -41.78
N LEU A 303 -12.99 -29.46 -42.62
CA LEU A 303 -11.55 -29.22 -42.57
C LEU A 303 -11.13 -27.92 -43.29
N SER A 304 -11.86 -27.50 -44.32
CA SER A 304 -11.68 -26.19 -44.98
C SER A 304 -12.00 -25.03 -44.03
N ARG A 305 -13.05 -25.15 -43.21
CA ARG A 305 -13.40 -24.13 -42.19
C ARG A 305 -12.33 -23.99 -41.11
N ILE A 306 -11.64 -25.06 -40.73
CA ILE A 306 -10.55 -24.99 -39.75
C ILE A 306 -9.33 -24.29 -40.36
N ALA A 307 -9.04 -24.52 -41.65
CA ALA A 307 -7.97 -23.81 -42.36
C ALA A 307 -8.26 -22.30 -42.50
N ILE A 308 -9.50 -21.93 -42.84
CA ILE A 308 -9.94 -20.52 -42.91
C ILE A 308 -9.92 -19.88 -41.52
N PHE A 309 -10.35 -20.59 -40.48
CA PHE A 309 -10.32 -20.10 -39.10
C PHE A 309 -8.88 -19.92 -38.59
N LEU A 310 -7.93 -20.77 -38.99
CA LEU A 310 -6.52 -20.64 -38.66
C LEU A 310 -5.88 -19.44 -39.36
N ASP A 311 -6.19 -19.18 -40.64
CA ASP A 311 -5.70 -18.00 -41.35
C ASP A 311 -6.24 -16.70 -40.72
N GLN A 312 -7.52 -16.71 -40.33
CA GLN A 312 -8.17 -15.57 -39.69
C GLN A 312 -7.63 -15.31 -38.26
N VAL A 313 -7.26 -16.36 -37.53
CA VAL A 313 -6.58 -16.25 -36.23
C VAL A 313 -5.14 -15.75 -36.40
N ILE A 314 -4.43 -16.13 -37.46
CA ILE A 314 -3.08 -15.64 -37.76
C ILE A 314 -3.12 -14.15 -38.11
N GLU A 315 -4.07 -13.70 -38.94
CA GLU A 315 -4.25 -12.27 -39.21
C GLU A 315 -4.62 -11.47 -37.95
N PHE A 316 -5.48 -12.02 -37.10
CA PHE A 316 -5.86 -11.37 -35.85
C PHE A 316 -4.67 -11.24 -34.89
N LEU A 317 -3.83 -12.27 -34.81
CA LEU A 317 -2.60 -12.24 -34.02
C LEU A 317 -1.56 -11.28 -34.62
N ALA A 318 -1.47 -11.16 -35.95
CA ALA A 318 -0.61 -10.19 -36.62
C ALA A 318 -1.06 -8.74 -36.37
N HIS A 319 -2.36 -8.46 -36.43
CA HIS A 319 -2.91 -7.14 -36.07
C HIS A 319 -2.75 -6.84 -34.59
N ALA A 320 -3.00 -7.81 -33.70
CA ALA A 320 -2.74 -7.63 -32.27
C ALA A 320 -1.25 -7.34 -31.98
N PHE A 321 -0.34 -7.96 -32.73
CA PHE A 321 1.10 -7.70 -32.66
C PHE A 321 1.48 -6.30 -33.15
N ILE A 322 0.90 -5.83 -34.26
CA ILE A 322 1.11 -4.46 -34.77
C ILE A 322 0.56 -3.42 -33.77
N TYR A 323 -0.63 -3.64 -33.20
CA TYR A 323 -1.19 -2.76 -32.17
C TYR A 323 -0.37 -2.77 -30.88
N PHE A 324 0.16 -3.93 -30.48
CA PHE A 324 1.05 -4.04 -29.32
C PHE A 324 2.36 -3.29 -29.55
N LEU A 325 2.98 -3.42 -30.73
CA LEU A 325 4.18 -2.67 -31.11
C LEU A 325 3.91 -1.17 -31.19
N HIS A 326 2.77 -0.75 -31.75
CA HIS A 326 2.39 0.66 -31.83
C HIS A 326 2.09 1.26 -30.44
N GLY A 327 1.48 0.50 -29.54
CA GLY A 327 1.29 0.89 -28.14
C GLY A 327 2.59 0.94 -27.33
N LEU A 328 3.56 0.07 -27.65
CA LEU A 328 4.91 0.10 -27.08
C LEU A 328 5.69 1.33 -27.60
N PHE A 329 5.63 1.62 -28.90
CA PHE A 329 6.26 2.79 -29.52
C PHE A 329 5.65 4.10 -29.02
N GLY A 330 4.31 4.18 -28.88
CA GLY A 330 3.63 5.37 -28.35
C GLY A 330 4.01 5.67 -26.89
N LYS A 331 4.18 4.64 -26.07
CA LYS A 331 4.71 4.77 -24.69
C LYS A 331 6.21 5.11 -24.68
N PHE A 332 6.99 4.62 -25.66
CA PHE A 332 8.40 4.97 -25.83
C PHE A 332 8.60 6.45 -26.19
N VAL A 333 7.76 7.01 -27.06
CA VAL A 333 7.82 8.43 -27.47
C VAL A 333 7.38 9.37 -26.34
N LEU A 334 6.35 9.01 -25.57
CA LEU A 334 5.93 9.78 -24.39
C LEU A 334 6.96 9.73 -23.24
N LEU A 335 7.73 8.65 -23.11
CA LEU A 335 8.82 8.53 -22.13
C LEU A 335 10.06 9.35 -22.51
N PHE A 336 10.30 9.60 -23.80
CA PHE A 336 11.42 10.43 -24.28
C PHE A 336 11.11 11.93 -24.29
N SER A 337 9.84 12.35 -24.25
CA SER A 337 9.48 13.78 -24.13
C SER A 337 9.46 14.29 -22.68
N GLN A 338 9.77 13.44 -21.69
CA GLN A 338 9.81 13.76 -20.26
C GLN A 338 11.22 13.70 -19.66
N PHE A 339 12.24 13.55 -20.52
CA PHE A 339 13.67 13.63 -20.16
C PHE A 339 14.33 14.87 -20.76
#